data_AF-A0A662YGQ9-F1
#
_entry.id   AF-A0A662YGQ9-F1
#
_cell.length_a   1.000
_cell.length_b   1.000
_cell.length_c   1.000
_cell.angle_alpha   90.00
_cell.angle_beta   90.00
_cell.angle_gamma   90.00
#
_symmetry.space_group_name_H-M   'P 1'
#
loop_
_entity.id
_entity.type
_entity.pdbx_description
1 polymer ?
#
loop_
_entity_poly.entity_id
_entity_poly.type
_entity_poly.pdbx_seq_one_letter_code
_entity_poly.pdbx_strand_id
1 'polypeptide(L)'
;MTFSDETDADVDPSESAVEMSVKERERLTTVAKRMTESLLEATDLLGGIPWNLVHEKHGISLFRADAAVAGANVPCNVHSVCKFACDIEDVAASLITRTTSSFKQMMAMLSSDFLDGAVVQNIVEPTELNPFRYVALKWAAFKSSGPFAKDRDMLMLEY
;
A
#
# COMPACT_ATOMS: atom_id res chain seq x y z
N MET A 1 -10.97 58.09 3.80
CA MET A 1 -11.51 56.72 3.90
C MET A 1 -10.34 55.77 3.88
N THR A 2 -9.92 55.34 5.06
CA THR A 2 -8.96 54.26 5.30
C THR A 2 -9.71 52.93 5.24
N PHE A 3 -9.21 51.99 4.45
CA PHE A 3 -9.37 50.56 4.71
C PHE A 3 -8.01 49.90 4.42
N SER A 4 -7.36 49.54 5.50
CA SER A 4 -6.23 48.60 5.57
C SER A 4 -6.83 47.25 5.96
N ASP A 5 -6.46 46.18 5.26
CA ASP A 5 -6.44 44.76 5.69
C ASP A 5 -6.32 43.91 4.41
N GLU A 6 -5.58 42.82 4.31
CA GLU A 6 -4.93 41.98 5.32
C GLU A 6 -3.62 41.47 4.71
N THR A 7 -2.58 41.46 5.53
CA THR A 7 -1.31 40.79 5.27
C THR A 7 -1.54 39.32 4.95
N ASP A 8 -1.06 38.89 3.78
CA ASP A 8 -0.83 37.51 3.40
C ASP A 8 0.05 36.88 4.51
N ALA A 9 -0.59 36.14 5.41
CA ALA A 9 0.10 35.51 6.51
C ALA A 9 1.00 34.42 5.92
N ASP A 10 2.31 34.63 6.04
CA ASP A 10 3.34 33.61 5.88
C ASP A 10 2.85 32.31 6.52
N VAL A 11 2.47 31.36 5.68
CA VAL A 11 2.25 29.98 6.13
C VAL A 11 3.64 29.44 6.44
N ASP A 12 3.97 29.46 7.73
CA ASP A 12 5.19 28.89 8.29
C ASP A 12 5.40 27.47 7.71
N PRO A 13 6.52 27.21 6.99
CA PRO A 13 6.81 25.90 6.42
C PRO A 13 7.05 24.82 7.48
N SER A 14 7.05 25.16 8.77
CA SER A 14 6.98 24.17 9.84
C SER A 14 5.55 23.63 10.00
N GLU A 15 5.05 22.96 8.97
CA GLU A 15 4.02 21.94 9.17
C GLU A 15 4.65 20.91 10.12
N SER A 16 4.34 21.04 11.42
CA SER A 16 4.84 20.13 12.44
C SER A 16 4.49 18.72 11.99
N ALA A 17 5.49 17.93 11.58
CA ALA A 17 5.29 16.52 11.38
C ALA A 17 4.75 15.98 12.69
N VAL A 18 3.44 15.67 12.73
CA VAL A 18 2.77 15.21 13.94
C VAL A 18 3.49 13.92 14.34
N GLU A 19 4.33 14.03 15.37
CA GLU A 19 5.18 12.93 15.77
C GLU A 19 4.31 11.84 16.40
N MET A 20 4.27 10.68 15.76
CA MET A 20 3.46 9.56 16.22
C MET A 20 4.02 9.02 17.53
N SER A 21 3.16 8.94 18.55
CA SER A 21 3.55 8.38 19.84
C SER A 21 4.11 6.96 19.72
N VAL A 22 5.06 6.60 20.59
CA VAL A 22 5.67 5.26 20.63
C VAL A 22 4.60 4.16 20.70
N LYS A 23 3.58 4.36 21.56
CA LYS A 23 2.46 3.42 21.72
C LYS A 23 1.69 3.20 20.41
N GLU A 24 1.47 4.26 19.65
CA GLU A 24 0.75 4.18 18.38
C GLU A 24 1.60 3.49 17.30
N ARG A 25 2.90 3.78 17.27
CA ARG A 25 3.86 3.11 16.38
C ARG A 25 3.90 1.60 16.64
N GLU A 26 3.96 1.17 17.89
CA GLU A 26 3.90 -0.24 18.29
C GLU A 26 2.57 -0.90 17.92
N ARG A 27 1.45 -0.20 18.15
CA ARG A 27 0.12 -0.68 17.80
C ARG A 27 0.00 -0.91 16.30
N LEU A 28 0.37 0.07 15.48
CA LEU A 28 0.29 -0.04 14.02
C LEU A 28 1.25 -1.10 13.48
N THR A 29 2.47 -1.20 14.01
CA THR A 29 3.39 -2.29 13.65
C THR A 29 2.78 -3.67 13.93
N THR A 30 2.12 -3.83 15.07
CA THR A 30 1.44 -5.09 15.43
C THR A 30 0.28 -5.40 14.49
N VAL A 31 -0.51 -4.38 14.13
CA VAL A 31 -1.62 -4.53 13.17
C VAL A 31 -1.09 -4.92 11.79
N ALA A 32 -0.05 -4.25 11.30
CA ALA A 32 0.56 -4.50 10.00
C ALA A 32 1.10 -5.94 9.89
N LYS A 33 1.80 -6.39 10.94
CA LYS A 33 2.28 -7.78 11.03
C LYS A 33 1.12 -8.78 10.99
N ARG A 34 0.08 -8.58 11.80
CA ARG A 34 -1.08 -9.47 11.85
C ARG A 34 -1.82 -9.52 10.50
N MET A 35 -1.95 -8.39 9.80
CA MET A 35 -2.56 -8.34 8.46
C MET A 35 -1.77 -9.20 7.47
N THR A 36 -0.44 -9.16 7.54
CA THR A 36 0.42 -9.99 6.69
C THR A 36 0.29 -11.47 7.02
N GLU A 37 0.25 -11.83 8.31
CA GLU A 37 0.01 -13.22 8.75
C GLU A 37 -1.34 -13.73 8.27
N SER A 38 -2.42 -12.94 8.42
CA SER A 38 -3.75 -13.29 7.91
C SER A 38 -3.80 -13.36 6.39
N LEU A 39 -3.04 -12.53 5.68
CA LEU A 39 -2.93 -12.61 4.23
C LEU A 39 -2.25 -13.92 3.83
N LEU A 40 -1.13 -14.28 4.47
CA LEU A 40 -0.43 -15.55 4.22
C LEU A 40 -1.34 -16.75 4.47
N GLU A 41 -2.09 -16.76 5.57
CA GLU A 41 -3.09 -17.80 5.86
C GLU A 41 -4.20 -17.88 4.80
N ALA A 42 -4.62 -16.73 4.25
CA ALA A 42 -5.66 -16.67 3.21
C ALA A 42 -5.12 -17.01 1.81
N THR A 43 -3.89 -16.63 1.51
CA THR A 43 -3.29 -16.88 0.19
C THR A 43 -2.68 -18.26 0.08
N ASP A 44 -2.30 -18.89 1.21
CA ASP A 44 -1.24 -19.89 1.13
C ASP A 44 -1.39 -21.15 1.99
N LEU A 45 -0.78 -22.19 1.43
CA LEU A 45 -0.19 -23.37 2.07
C LEU A 45 -1.07 -24.52 2.59
N LEU A 46 -2.34 -24.33 2.98
CA LEU A 46 -3.17 -25.43 3.55
C LEU A 46 -4.46 -25.78 2.79
N GLY A 47 -4.76 -25.13 1.65
CA GLY A 47 -5.90 -25.49 0.80
C GLY A 47 -7.27 -24.92 1.22
N GLY A 48 -7.29 -23.79 1.93
CA GLY A 48 -8.54 -23.21 2.47
C GLY A 48 -9.43 -22.46 1.49
N ILE A 49 -8.87 -21.85 0.43
CA ILE A 49 -9.62 -21.08 -0.56
C ILE A 49 -9.45 -21.70 -1.95
N PRO A 50 -10.55 -22.14 -2.61
CA PRO A 50 -10.48 -22.60 -3.99
C PRO A 50 -10.22 -21.40 -4.92
N TRP A 51 -9.13 -21.48 -5.69
CA TRP A 51 -8.70 -20.47 -6.65
C TRP A 51 -9.04 -20.89 -8.08
N ASN A 52 -9.74 -20.03 -8.81
CA ASN A 52 -10.06 -20.23 -10.22
C ASN A 52 -9.12 -19.40 -11.10
N LEU A 53 -8.44 -20.04 -12.05
CA LEU A 53 -7.67 -19.32 -13.07
C LEU A 53 -8.62 -18.52 -13.96
N VAL A 54 -8.45 -17.20 -14.01
CA VAL A 54 -9.29 -16.28 -14.79
C VAL A 54 -8.57 -15.80 -16.04
N HIS A 55 -7.25 -15.60 -15.96
CA HIS A 55 -6.47 -15.08 -17.08
C HIS A 55 -5.03 -15.58 -17.02
N GLU A 56 -4.43 -15.80 -18.19
CA GLU A 56 -3.00 -16.04 -18.30
C GLU A 56 -2.46 -15.29 -19.51
N LYS A 57 -1.41 -14.48 -19.31
CA LYS A 57 -0.78 -13.71 -20.38
C LYS A 57 0.66 -13.38 -20.03
N HIS A 58 1.57 -13.59 -20.98
CA HIS A 58 3.00 -13.27 -20.86
C HIS A 58 3.65 -13.85 -19.58
N GLY A 59 3.27 -15.06 -19.17
CA GLY A 59 3.82 -15.71 -17.96
C GLY A 59 3.26 -15.17 -16.64
N ILE A 60 2.20 -14.37 -16.69
CA ILE A 60 1.42 -13.92 -15.53
C ILE A 60 0.10 -14.70 -15.52
N SER A 61 -0.17 -15.41 -14.44
CA SER A 61 -1.44 -16.13 -14.21
C SER A 61 -2.24 -15.39 -13.13
N LEU A 62 -3.50 -15.07 -13.42
CA LEU A 62 -4.43 -14.37 -12.54
C LEU A 62 -5.51 -15.32 -12.06
N PHE A 63 -5.63 -15.44 -10.75
CA PHE A 63 -6.60 -16.27 -10.05
C PHE A 63 -7.60 -15.41 -9.30
N ARG A 64 -8.83 -15.92 -9.16
CA ARG A 64 -9.87 -15.31 -8.34
C ARG A 64 -10.43 -16.36 -7.39
N ALA A 65 -10.64 -15.97 -6.14
CA ALA A 65 -11.27 -16.83 -5.14
C ALA A 65 -12.71 -17.14 -5.56
N ASP A 66 -13.16 -18.39 -5.37
CA ASP A 66 -14.58 -18.74 -5.54
C ASP A 66 -15.42 -18.12 -4.42
N ALA A 67 -16.14 -17.05 -4.75
CA ALA A 67 -16.99 -16.31 -3.82
C ALA A 67 -18.19 -17.13 -3.31
N ALA A 68 -18.57 -18.24 -3.95
CA ALA A 68 -19.64 -19.10 -3.48
C ALA A 68 -19.19 -20.04 -2.34
N VAL A 69 -17.91 -20.40 -2.31
CA VAL A 69 -17.31 -21.30 -1.30
C VAL A 69 -16.66 -20.51 -0.17
N ALA A 70 -16.04 -19.39 -0.51
CA ALA A 70 -15.41 -18.50 0.43
C ALA A 70 -16.49 -17.55 0.97
N GLY A 71 -17.16 -17.95 2.06
CA GLY A 71 -18.15 -17.12 2.76
C GLY A 71 -17.67 -15.66 2.83
N ALA A 72 -18.58 -14.72 2.62
CA ALA A 72 -18.44 -13.36 2.07
C ALA A 72 -17.30 -12.41 2.53
N ASN A 73 -16.31 -12.85 3.31
CA ASN A 73 -15.27 -12.04 3.91
C ASN A 73 -13.88 -12.67 3.72
N VAL A 74 -13.45 -12.80 2.46
CA VAL A 74 -12.10 -13.27 2.12
C VAL A 74 -11.12 -12.10 2.16
N PRO A 75 -10.01 -12.17 2.91
CA PRO A 75 -9.02 -11.09 2.96
C PRO A 75 -8.40 -10.74 1.60
N CYS A 76 -8.41 -11.71 0.67
CA CYS A 76 -7.87 -11.58 -0.67
C CYS A 76 -8.76 -12.35 -1.66
N ASN A 77 -9.30 -11.68 -2.68
CA ASN A 77 -10.17 -12.29 -3.69
C ASN A 77 -9.51 -12.41 -5.07
N VAL A 78 -8.33 -11.84 -5.25
CA VAL A 78 -7.56 -11.86 -6.51
C VAL A 78 -6.10 -12.12 -6.19
N HIS A 79 -5.50 -13.10 -6.88
CA HIS A 79 -4.11 -13.48 -6.69
C HIS A 79 -3.41 -13.58 -8.05
N SER A 80 -2.25 -12.95 -8.22
CA SER A 80 -1.46 -13.04 -9.45
C SER A 80 -0.12 -13.73 -9.19
N VAL A 81 0.23 -14.68 -10.05
CA VAL A 81 1.52 -15.40 -10.01
C VAL A 81 2.33 -15.07 -11.25
N CYS A 82 3.61 -14.81 -11.08
CA CYS A 82 4.58 -14.69 -12.16
C CYS A 82 5.95 -15.18 -11.71
N LYS A 83 6.89 -15.33 -12.65
CA LYS A 83 8.26 -15.79 -12.37
C LYS A 83 9.26 -14.71 -12.77
N PHE A 84 10.20 -14.43 -11.88
CA PHE A 84 11.30 -13.51 -12.10
C PHE A 84 12.64 -14.26 -12.12
N ALA A 85 13.59 -13.75 -12.90
CA ALA A 85 14.98 -14.23 -12.93
C ALA A 85 15.86 -13.30 -12.08
N CYS A 86 15.61 -13.28 -10.77
CA CYS A 86 16.36 -12.50 -9.77
C CYS A 86 16.24 -13.16 -8.39
N ASP A 87 17.00 -12.65 -7.43
CA ASP A 87 16.90 -13.10 -6.04
C ASP A 87 15.69 -12.46 -5.36
N ILE A 88 15.18 -13.11 -4.31
CA ILE A 88 13.99 -12.63 -3.59
C ILE A 88 14.29 -11.31 -2.86
N GLU A 89 15.53 -11.12 -2.46
CA GLU A 89 16.05 -9.92 -1.82
C GLU A 89 15.96 -8.71 -2.75
N ASP A 90 16.23 -8.87 -4.05
CA ASP A 90 16.09 -7.81 -5.04
C ASP A 90 14.63 -7.37 -5.19
N VAL A 91 13.71 -8.35 -5.22
CA VAL A 91 12.27 -8.10 -5.27
C VAL A 91 11.82 -7.37 -4.01
N ALA A 92 12.19 -7.86 -2.82
CA ALA A 92 11.82 -7.24 -1.55
C ALA A 92 12.37 -5.82 -1.43
N ALA A 93 13.63 -5.59 -1.80
CA ALA A 93 14.24 -4.26 -1.81
C ALA A 93 13.50 -3.29 -2.74
N SER A 94 13.07 -3.78 -3.92
CA SER A 94 12.35 -2.96 -4.90
C SER A 94 11.01 -2.46 -4.38
N LEU A 95 10.35 -3.18 -3.47
CA LEU A 95 9.04 -2.85 -2.91
C LEU A 95 9.09 -1.80 -1.78
N ILE A 96 10.27 -1.58 -1.17
CA ILE A 96 10.42 -0.65 -0.05
C ILE A 96 10.54 0.79 -0.56
N THR A 97 9.49 1.59 -0.37
CA THR A 97 9.43 3.00 -0.81
C THR A 97 9.31 3.95 0.38
N ARG A 98 10.47 4.37 0.92
CA ARG A 98 10.59 5.20 2.13
C ARG A 98 10.25 6.68 1.93
N THR A 99 10.26 7.13 0.68
CA THR A 99 10.04 8.53 0.33
C THR A 99 8.84 8.65 -0.61
N THR A 100 8.14 9.77 -0.53
CA THR A 100 7.02 10.08 -1.42
C THR A 100 7.41 10.00 -2.90
N SER A 101 8.60 10.46 -3.28
CA SER A 101 9.08 10.35 -4.67
C SER A 101 9.24 8.90 -5.11
N SER A 102 9.89 8.06 -4.30
CA SER A 102 10.04 6.62 -4.61
C SER A 102 8.70 5.90 -4.71
N PHE A 103 7.74 6.23 -3.82
CA PHE A 103 6.40 5.65 -3.83
C PHE A 103 5.62 6.06 -5.09
N LYS A 104 5.61 7.36 -5.42
CA LYS A 104 4.96 7.87 -6.65
C LYS A 104 5.55 7.22 -7.90
N GLN A 105 6.88 7.10 -7.97
CA GLN A 105 7.56 6.47 -9.10
C GLN A 105 7.13 5.01 -9.28
N MET A 106 7.11 4.24 -8.19
CA MET A 106 6.64 2.86 -8.21
C MET A 106 5.17 2.76 -8.65
N MET A 107 4.29 3.53 -8.03
CA MET A 107 2.85 3.45 -8.30
C MET A 107 2.49 3.87 -9.73
N ALA A 108 3.19 4.86 -10.28
CA ALA A 108 3.02 5.27 -11.68
C ALA A 108 3.43 4.17 -12.67
N MET A 109 4.34 3.26 -12.30
CA MET A 109 4.67 2.09 -13.11
C MET A 109 3.66 0.96 -12.95
N LEU A 110 3.09 0.78 -11.76
CA LEU A 110 2.21 -0.34 -11.43
C LEU A 110 0.74 -0.12 -11.82
N SER A 111 0.27 1.13 -11.88
CA SER A 111 -1.14 1.42 -12.12
C SER A 111 -1.32 2.60 -13.07
N SER A 112 -2.05 2.38 -14.16
CA SER A 112 -2.50 3.45 -15.07
C SER A 112 -3.51 4.41 -14.45
N ASP A 113 -4.16 3.96 -13.37
CA ASP A 113 -5.21 4.73 -12.69
C ASP A 113 -4.65 5.57 -11.54
N PHE A 114 -3.37 5.42 -11.19
CA PHE A 114 -2.75 6.22 -10.14
C PHE A 114 -2.76 7.72 -10.48
N LEU A 115 -3.24 8.54 -9.55
CA LEU A 115 -3.30 10.00 -9.68
C LEU A 115 -2.20 10.67 -8.87
N ASP A 116 -2.14 10.35 -7.58
CA ASP A 116 -1.13 10.90 -6.68
C ASP A 116 -0.98 10.02 -5.43
N GLY A 117 0.08 10.25 -4.64
CA GLY A 117 0.29 9.53 -3.41
C GLY A 117 1.39 10.12 -2.52
N ALA A 118 1.42 9.73 -1.26
CA ALA A 118 2.42 10.19 -0.31
C ALA A 118 2.78 9.08 0.67
N VAL A 119 4.06 9.04 1.06
CA VAL A 119 4.47 8.35 2.28
C VAL A 119 4.16 9.31 3.42
N VAL A 120 3.07 9.03 4.15
CA VAL A 120 2.59 9.88 5.24
C VAL A 120 3.51 9.74 6.44
N GLN A 121 3.93 8.51 6.75
CA GLN A 121 4.85 8.27 7.86
C GLN A 121 5.57 6.92 7.73
N ASN A 122 6.88 6.93 8.00
CA ASN A 122 7.65 5.72 8.25
C ASN A 122 7.49 5.30 9.72
N ILE A 123 6.86 4.15 9.95
CA ILE A 123 6.54 3.60 11.29
C ILE A 123 7.67 2.69 11.75
N VAL A 124 8.19 1.83 10.88
CA VAL A 124 9.40 1.04 11.13
C VAL A 124 10.30 1.20 9.93
N GLU A 125 11.54 1.60 10.16
CA GLU A 125 12.54 1.74 9.11
C GLU A 125 13.46 0.51 9.06
N PRO A 126 13.93 0.12 7.86
CA PRO A 126 14.90 -0.95 7.73
C PRO A 126 16.20 -0.67 8.46
N THR A 127 16.82 -1.74 8.96
CA THR A 127 18.11 -1.69 9.65
C THR A 127 19.08 -2.65 9.01
N GLU A 128 20.39 -2.55 9.30
CA GLU A 128 21.39 -3.51 8.79
C GLU A 128 21.06 -4.97 9.17
N LEU A 129 20.52 -5.18 10.38
CA LEU A 129 20.12 -6.50 10.87
C LEU A 129 18.79 -6.98 10.26
N ASN A 130 17.91 -6.05 9.89
CA ASN A 130 16.59 -6.35 9.33
C ASN A 130 16.32 -5.43 8.12
N PRO A 131 16.96 -5.69 6.97
CA PRO A 131 16.93 -4.77 5.83
C PRO A 131 15.60 -4.73 5.08
N PHE A 132 14.74 -5.74 5.30
CA PHE A 132 13.42 -5.83 4.68
C PHE A 132 12.26 -5.56 5.65
N ARG A 133 12.56 -5.24 6.92
CA ARG A 133 11.53 -4.91 7.89
C ARG A 133 11.16 -3.44 7.73
N TYR A 134 10.03 -3.18 7.11
CA TYR A 134 9.53 -1.84 6.83
C TYR A 134 8.06 -1.77 7.22
N VAL A 135 7.61 -0.67 7.82
CA VAL A 135 6.19 -0.41 8.03
C VAL A 135 5.94 1.05 7.77
N ALA A 136 4.94 1.37 6.97
CA ALA A 136 4.61 2.75 6.67
C ALA A 136 3.12 2.98 6.48
N LEU A 137 2.73 4.21 6.76
CA LEU A 137 1.43 4.74 6.40
C LEU A 137 1.56 5.47 5.06
N LYS A 138 0.78 5.07 4.06
CA LYS A 138 0.81 5.66 2.73
C LYS A 138 -0.59 6.07 2.30
N TRP A 139 -0.69 7.20 1.64
CA TRP A 139 -1.92 7.66 1.02
C TRP A 139 -1.78 7.57 -0.49
N ALA A 140 -2.82 7.14 -1.20
CA ALA A 140 -2.84 7.12 -2.66
C ALA A 140 -4.24 7.43 -3.19
N ALA A 141 -4.28 8.19 -4.29
CA ALA A 141 -5.48 8.52 -5.05
C ALA A 141 -5.47 7.82 -6.42
N PHE A 142 -6.64 7.36 -6.85
CA PHE A 142 -6.84 6.61 -8.08
C PHE A 142 -8.05 7.14 -8.86
N LYS A 143 -7.95 7.08 -10.19
CA LYS A 143 -9.07 7.32 -11.10
C LYS A 143 -10.14 6.28 -10.88
N SER A 144 -11.38 6.74 -10.86
CA SER A 144 -12.53 5.85 -10.89
C SER A 144 -12.81 5.33 -12.30
N SER A 145 -13.21 4.06 -12.40
CA SER A 145 -13.44 3.37 -13.68
C SER A 145 -14.79 3.68 -14.35
N GLY A 146 -15.71 4.37 -13.66
CA GLY A 146 -17.04 4.71 -14.16
C GLY A 146 -17.17 6.18 -14.58
N PRO A 147 -17.93 6.50 -15.66
CA PRO A 147 -18.04 7.86 -16.22
C PRO A 147 -18.64 8.92 -15.26
N PHE A 148 -19.24 8.48 -14.16
CA PHE A 148 -19.82 9.36 -13.13
C PHE A 148 -19.35 9.00 -11.71
N ALA A 149 -18.37 8.11 -11.59
CA ALA A 149 -17.79 7.76 -10.31
C ALA A 149 -16.71 8.78 -9.97
N LYS A 150 -16.77 9.34 -8.75
CA LYS A 150 -15.71 10.22 -8.24
C LYS A 150 -14.45 9.40 -8.00
N ASP A 151 -13.29 10.00 -8.28
CA ASP A 151 -11.99 9.44 -7.93
C ASP A 151 -11.93 9.08 -6.43
N ARG A 152 -11.12 8.07 -6.12
CA ARG A 152 -11.04 7.50 -4.77
C ARG A 152 -9.63 7.61 -4.25
N ASP A 153 -9.53 7.91 -2.97
CA ASP A 153 -8.29 7.83 -2.24
C ASP A 153 -8.38 6.81 -1.10
N MET A 154 -7.22 6.33 -0.67
CA MET A 154 -7.08 5.34 0.38
C MET A 154 -5.87 5.67 1.24
N LEU A 155 -6.02 5.45 2.55
CA LEU A 155 -4.92 5.43 3.50
C LEU A 155 -4.60 3.98 3.85
N MET A 156 -3.37 3.58 3.59
CA MET A 156 -2.91 2.19 3.63
C MET A 156 -1.81 2.05 4.67
N LEU A 157 -1.93 1.02 5.50
CA LEU A 157 -0.86 0.55 6.37
C LEU A 157 -0.14 -0.59 5.67
N GLU A 158 1.10 -0.36 5.28
CA GLU A 158 1.95 -1.30 4.54
C GLU A 158 2.98 -1.94 5.48
N TYR A 159 3.25 -3.23 5.28
CA TYR A 159 4.26 -4.04 5.96
C TYR A 159 5.21 -4.66 4.92
#